data_AF-A0A5N4ED83-F1
#
_entry.id   AF-A0A5N4ED83-F1
#
_cell.length_a   1.000
_cell.length_b   1.000
_cell.length_c   1.000
_cell.angle_alpha   90.00
_cell.angle_beta   90.00
_cell.angle_gamma   90.00
#
_symmetry.space_group_name_H-M   'P 1'
#
loop_
_entity.id
_entity.type
_entity.pdbx_description
1 polymer ?
#
loop_
_entity_poly.entity_id
_entity_poly.type
_entity_poly.pdbx_seq_one_letter_code
_entity_poly.pdbx_strand_id
1 'polypeptide(L)'
;MALAEQFLLDALAYLECALGFVSYVLLRVVGSPYGRYASPHSAFPVPARAAWVLQELPSLALPLLACAGARAERLNRWPNCILLGMFLIHYAQRTLIFSLLIRGGKPTPLYSFVLAFVFCTYNGYLQSRYLSQYAVYSDDWVTDPRFLTGGLFEYISAANYFGEVVEWCGYALASWSIQGWAFALFTFCTLVTRAQQHHQWYLDKFEDYPKFRKAMIPFLF
;
A
#
# COMPACT_ATOMS: atom_id res chain seq x y z
N MET A 1 21.22 27.92 2.28
CA MET A 1 20.86 26.68 1.54
C MET A 1 20.16 25.70 2.46
N ALA A 2 20.85 24.85 3.25
CA ALA A 2 20.23 23.75 4.00
C ALA A 2 18.96 24.09 4.82
N LEU A 3 18.90 25.25 5.49
CA LEU A 3 17.68 25.65 6.23
C LEU A 3 16.45 25.89 5.33
N ALA A 4 16.66 26.43 4.13
CA ALA A 4 15.59 26.64 3.14
C ALA A 4 15.18 25.32 2.46
N GLU A 5 16.13 24.40 2.30
CA GLU A 5 15.91 23.02 1.83
C GLU A 5 15.05 22.24 2.83
N GLN A 6 15.33 22.35 4.14
CA GLN A 6 14.49 21.77 5.19
C GLN A 6 13.08 22.40 5.23
N PHE A 7 12.98 23.73 5.19
CA PHE A 7 11.68 24.42 5.16
C PHE A 7 10.82 23.99 3.96
N LEU A 8 11.43 23.77 2.78
CA LEU A 8 10.75 23.24 1.61
C LEU A 8 10.24 21.81 1.83
N LEU A 9 11.04 20.93 2.46
CA LEU A 9 10.63 19.56 2.77
C LEU A 9 9.48 19.49 3.78
N ASP A 10 9.43 20.40 4.75
CA ASP A 10 8.33 20.49 5.70
C ASP A 10 7.06 21.08 5.02
N ALA A 11 7.21 22.11 4.19
CA ALA A 11 6.12 22.68 3.40
C ALA A 11 5.48 21.66 2.43
N LEU A 12 6.28 20.79 1.82
CA LEU A 12 5.80 19.70 0.96
C LEU A 12 5.03 18.63 1.76
N ALA A 13 5.42 18.31 2.99
CA ALA A 13 4.67 17.40 3.86
C ALA A 13 3.29 17.98 4.24
N TYR A 14 3.20 19.27 4.54
CA TYR A 14 1.90 19.92 4.77
C TYR A 14 1.01 19.94 3.51
N LEU A 15 1.61 20.11 2.32
CA LEU A 15 0.89 20.02 1.05
C LEU A 15 0.37 18.59 0.79
N GLU A 16 1.17 17.55 1.09
CA GLU A 16 0.75 16.15 0.99
C GLU A 16 -0.45 15.84 1.90
N CYS A 17 -0.45 16.29 3.15
CA CYS A 17 -1.61 16.19 4.05
C CYS A 17 -2.88 16.81 3.44
N ALA A 18 -2.76 18.01 2.86
CA ALA A 18 -3.88 18.70 2.21
C ALA A 18 -4.38 17.95 0.95
N LEU A 19 -3.46 17.46 0.12
CA LEU A 19 -3.78 16.64 -1.06
C LEU A 19 -4.43 15.30 -0.67
N GLY A 20 -4.07 14.72 0.48
CA GLY A 20 -4.71 13.52 1.02
C GLY A 20 -6.18 13.75 1.36
N PHE A 21 -6.49 14.85 2.06
CA PHE A 21 -7.87 15.25 2.35
C PHE A 21 -8.67 15.56 1.07
N VAL A 22 -8.08 16.29 0.12
CA VAL A 22 -8.71 16.56 -1.20
C VAL A 22 -8.98 15.26 -1.96
N SER A 23 -8.04 14.31 -1.95
CA SER A 23 -8.20 13.00 -2.58
C SER A 23 -9.31 12.17 -1.93
N TYR A 24 -9.42 12.19 -0.59
CA TYR A 24 -10.52 11.57 0.15
C TYR A 24 -11.89 12.15 -0.24
N VAL A 25 -12.00 13.47 -0.38
CA VAL A 25 -13.26 14.12 -0.81
C VAL A 25 -13.58 13.77 -2.27
N LEU A 26 -12.62 13.94 -3.19
CA LEU A 26 -12.82 13.67 -4.61
C LEU A 26 -13.17 12.20 -4.89
N LEU A 27 -12.49 11.24 -4.23
CA LEU A 27 -12.78 9.82 -4.41
C LEU A 27 -14.17 9.43 -3.93
N ARG A 28 -14.75 10.10 -2.92
CA ARG A 28 -16.15 9.87 -2.50
C ARG A 28 -17.18 10.51 -3.43
N VAL A 29 -16.85 11.60 -4.12
CA VAL A 29 -17.78 12.31 -5.04
C VAL A 29 -17.74 11.74 -6.46
N VAL A 30 -16.55 11.42 -6.97
CA VAL A 30 -16.32 11.04 -8.38
C VAL A 30 -16.13 9.52 -8.55
N GLY A 31 -15.75 8.81 -7.48
CA GLY A 31 -15.34 7.41 -7.54
C GLY A 31 -13.90 7.23 -8.04
N SER A 32 -13.37 6.00 -7.96
CA SER A 32 -12.06 5.67 -8.52
C SER A 32 -12.13 5.59 -10.06
N PRO A 33 -11.30 6.30 -10.84
CA PRO A 33 -11.38 6.29 -12.30
C PRO A 33 -10.66 5.10 -12.97
N TYR A 34 -10.17 4.11 -12.20
CA TYR A 34 -9.30 3.04 -12.73
C TYR A 34 -9.58 1.65 -12.13
N GLY A 35 -8.86 0.63 -12.62
CA GLY A 35 -9.11 -0.77 -12.24
C GLY A 35 -10.50 -1.25 -12.66
N ARG A 36 -11.27 -1.85 -11.74
CA ARG A 36 -12.62 -2.36 -12.02
C ARG A 36 -13.63 -1.26 -12.39
N TYR A 37 -13.39 -0.01 -12.00
CA TYR A 37 -14.28 1.14 -12.19
C TYR A 37 -13.99 1.98 -13.45
N ALA A 38 -12.89 1.74 -14.16
CA ALA A 38 -12.49 2.62 -15.27
C ALA A 38 -13.51 2.62 -16.41
N SER A 39 -13.93 3.81 -16.85
CA SER A 39 -14.83 4.01 -17.99
C SER A 39 -14.30 3.36 -19.27
N PRO A 40 -15.16 2.76 -20.12
CA PRO A 40 -14.77 2.32 -21.47
C PRO A 40 -14.30 3.47 -22.37
N HIS A 41 -14.81 4.69 -22.14
CA HIS A 41 -14.62 5.85 -23.01
C HIS A 41 -13.49 6.79 -22.53
N SER A 42 -12.42 6.25 -21.95
CA SER A 42 -11.25 7.06 -21.58
C SER A 42 -10.52 7.53 -22.85
N ALA A 43 -10.38 8.84 -23.02
CA ALA A 43 -9.81 9.45 -24.24
C ALA A 43 -8.34 9.07 -24.51
N PHE A 44 -7.57 8.73 -23.47
CA PHE A 44 -6.14 8.44 -23.56
C PHE A 44 -5.76 7.17 -22.75
N PRO A 45 -6.03 5.96 -23.28
CA PRO A 45 -5.76 4.71 -22.58
C PRO A 45 -4.28 4.29 -22.67
N VAL A 46 -3.52 4.47 -21.59
CA VAL A 46 -2.16 3.93 -21.44
C VAL A 46 -2.23 2.40 -21.22
N PRO A 47 -1.30 1.57 -21.75
CA PRO A 47 -1.27 0.14 -21.45
C PRO A 47 -1.06 -0.12 -19.95
N ALA A 48 -1.77 -1.09 -19.36
CA ALA A 48 -1.85 -1.20 -17.90
C ALA A 48 -0.48 -1.37 -17.21
N ARG A 49 0.35 -2.33 -17.65
CA ARG A 49 1.70 -2.50 -17.12
C ARG A 49 2.61 -1.30 -17.41
N ALA A 50 2.41 -0.58 -18.52
CA ALA A 50 3.21 0.61 -18.81
C ALA A 50 2.88 1.76 -17.84
N ALA A 51 1.61 1.99 -17.54
CA ALA A 51 1.23 2.92 -16.46
C ALA A 51 1.74 2.44 -15.09
N TRP A 52 1.39 1.23 -14.66
CA TRP A 52 1.81 0.65 -13.38
C TRP A 52 3.33 0.39 -13.27
N VAL A 53 4.15 0.62 -14.32
CA VAL A 53 5.63 0.73 -14.27
C VAL A 53 6.13 2.19 -14.31
N LEU A 54 5.53 3.06 -15.13
CA LEU A 54 6.06 4.42 -15.35
C LEU A 54 5.79 5.37 -14.20
N GLN A 55 4.57 5.38 -13.65
CA GLN A 55 4.12 6.56 -12.89
C GLN A 55 4.91 6.84 -11.61
N GLU A 56 5.56 5.83 -11.00
CA GLU A 56 6.29 6.03 -9.73
C GLU A 56 7.67 5.36 -9.73
N LEU A 57 8.19 5.05 -10.91
CA LEU A 57 9.62 4.89 -11.13
C LEU A 57 10.42 6.05 -10.51
N PRO A 58 9.95 7.33 -10.50
CA PRO A 58 10.55 8.40 -9.71
C PRO A 58 10.80 8.05 -8.23
N SER A 59 9.89 7.33 -7.56
CA SER A 59 10.01 6.98 -6.14
C SER A 59 11.02 5.85 -5.86
N LEU A 60 11.44 5.09 -6.89
CA LEU A 60 12.64 4.25 -6.83
C LEU A 60 13.89 5.02 -7.26
N ALA A 61 13.81 5.77 -8.36
CA ALA A 61 14.97 6.34 -9.03
C ALA A 61 15.54 7.58 -8.31
N LEU A 62 14.70 8.49 -7.82
CA LEU A 62 15.17 9.71 -7.14
C LEU A 62 15.90 9.40 -5.82
N PRO A 63 15.45 8.47 -4.96
CA PRO A 63 16.24 8.10 -3.78
C PRO A 63 17.56 7.39 -4.11
N LEU A 64 17.61 6.55 -5.16
CA LEU A 64 18.86 5.95 -5.63
C LEU A 64 19.86 7.01 -6.14
N LEU A 65 19.38 8.01 -6.88
CA LEU A 65 20.20 9.14 -7.33
C LEU A 65 20.68 10.00 -6.15
N ALA A 66 19.85 10.18 -5.11
CA ALA A 66 20.25 10.86 -3.88
C ALA A 66 21.35 10.09 -3.12
N CYS A 67 21.26 8.76 -3.04
CA CYS A 67 22.33 7.90 -2.48
C CYS A 67 23.66 8.02 -3.24
N ALA A 68 23.61 8.15 -4.56
CA ALA A 68 24.80 8.28 -5.41
C ALA A 68 25.41 9.70 -5.40
N GLY A 69 24.71 10.69 -4.82
CA GLY A 69 25.16 12.08 -4.76
C GLY A 69 26.20 12.34 -3.66
N ALA A 70 27.21 13.15 -3.98
CA ALA A 70 28.34 13.48 -3.10
C ALA A 70 28.00 14.28 -1.80
N ARG A 71 26.71 14.38 -1.44
CA ARG A 71 26.21 15.07 -0.24
C ARG A 71 25.42 14.16 0.71
N ALA A 72 25.40 12.85 0.45
CA ALA A 72 24.67 11.85 1.23
C ALA A 72 25.33 11.48 2.59
N GLU A 73 26.02 12.41 3.25
CA GLU A 73 26.80 12.19 4.48
C GLU A 73 26.01 11.50 5.60
N ARG A 74 24.69 11.77 5.66
CA ARG A 74 23.78 11.19 6.64
C ARG A 74 23.54 9.68 6.45
N LEU A 75 23.88 9.10 5.30
CA LEU A 75 23.83 7.66 5.07
C LEU A 75 24.98 6.90 5.76
N ASN A 76 26.00 7.59 6.27
CA ASN A 76 26.97 7.01 7.22
C ASN A 76 26.36 6.67 8.61
N ARG A 77 25.03 6.72 8.75
CA ARG A 77 24.28 6.43 9.98
C ARG A 77 23.25 5.33 9.71
N TRP A 78 23.37 4.20 10.40
CA TRP A 78 22.52 3.02 10.25
C TRP A 78 21.01 3.30 10.19
N PRO A 79 20.39 4.15 11.05
CA PRO A 79 18.95 4.41 10.99
C PRO A 79 18.50 4.97 9.63
N ASN A 80 19.29 5.88 9.05
CA ASN A 80 18.96 6.51 7.77
C ASN A 80 19.07 5.50 6.62
N CYS A 81 20.10 4.65 6.64
CA CYS A 81 20.25 3.56 5.67
C CYS A 81 19.18 2.47 5.84
N ILE A 82 18.71 2.18 7.06
CA ILE A 82 17.64 1.21 7.29
C ILE A 82 16.30 1.78 6.78
N LEU A 83 15.96 3.02 7.13
CA LEU A 83 14.71 3.64 6.68
C LEU A 83 14.68 3.85 5.15
N LEU A 84 15.76 4.39 4.57
CA LEU A 84 15.86 4.56 3.13
C LEU A 84 15.97 3.21 2.40
N GLY A 85 16.65 2.24 2.99
CA GLY A 85 16.74 0.87 2.50
C GLY A 85 15.40 0.15 2.52
N MET A 86 14.61 0.32 3.60
CA MET A 86 13.21 -0.11 3.65
C MET A 86 12.47 0.51 2.46
N PHE A 87 12.42 1.85 2.36
CA PHE A 87 11.74 2.58 1.27
C PHE A 87 12.19 2.16 -0.14
N LEU A 88 13.46 1.79 -0.34
CA LEU A 88 14.00 1.31 -1.61
C LEU A 88 13.68 -0.16 -1.93
N ILE A 89 13.76 -1.06 -0.95
CA ILE A 89 13.37 -2.49 -1.09
C ILE A 89 11.89 -2.58 -1.48
N HIS A 90 11.11 -1.82 -0.74
CA HIS A 90 9.74 -1.41 -0.95
C HIS A 90 9.59 -0.88 -2.41
N TYR A 91 10.16 0.26 -2.86
CA TYR A 91 9.90 0.77 -4.22
C TYR A 91 10.47 -0.06 -5.39
N ALA A 92 11.54 -0.83 -5.21
CA ALA A 92 11.95 -1.86 -6.17
C ALA A 92 10.80 -2.85 -6.42
N GLN A 93 10.00 -3.07 -5.39
CA GLN A 93 8.86 -3.97 -5.35
C GLN A 93 7.51 -3.23 -5.47
N ARG A 94 7.38 -2.09 -6.18
CA ARG A 94 6.32 -1.96 -7.23
C ARG A 94 6.86 -1.44 -8.54
N THR A 95 8.14 -1.12 -8.64
CA THR A 95 8.73 -0.92 -9.96
C THR A 95 8.82 -2.23 -10.75
N LEU A 96 9.28 -3.34 -10.14
CA LEU A 96 9.81 -4.47 -10.92
C LEU A 96 8.98 -5.77 -10.93
N ILE A 97 8.40 -6.26 -9.82
CA ILE A 97 7.76 -7.61 -9.82
C ILE A 97 6.28 -7.59 -10.23
N PHE A 98 5.30 -7.37 -9.33
CA PHE A 98 3.87 -7.26 -9.70
C PHE A 98 3.59 -6.29 -10.85
N SER A 99 4.32 -5.17 -11.01
CA SER A 99 4.05 -4.25 -12.13
C SER A 99 4.39 -4.82 -13.50
N LEU A 100 5.19 -5.87 -13.55
CA LEU A 100 5.36 -6.75 -14.70
C LEU A 100 4.45 -8.00 -14.63
N LEU A 101 4.20 -8.55 -13.43
CA LEU A 101 3.41 -9.78 -13.23
C LEU A 101 1.88 -9.60 -13.19
N ILE A 102 1.33 -8.39 -13.33
CA ILE A 102 -0.12 -8.13 -13.42
C ILE A 102 -0.79 -9.08 -14.43
N ARG A 103 -1.68 -9.94 -13.94
CA ARG A 103 -2.43 -10.92 -14.72
C ARG A 103 -3.78 -10.33 -15.16
N GLY A 104 -3.71 -9.46 -16.17
CA GLY A 104 -4.85 -8.66 -16.61
C GLY A 104 -5.11 -7.46 -15.70
N GLY A 105 -5.59 -6.36 -16.27
CA GLY A 105 -5.87 -5.13 -15.53
C GLY A 105 -6.05 -3.91 -16.42
N LYS A 106 -6.69 -2.87 -15.87
CA LYS A 106 -6.66 -1.49 -16.38
C LYS A 106 -5.55 -0.69 -15.63
N PRO A 107 -5.10 0.51 -16.06
CA PRO A 107 -3.88 1.26 -15.60
C PRO A 107 -3.76 1.66 -14.10
N THR A 108 -2.52 1.81 -13.54
CA THR A 108 -2.14 1.15 -12.19
C THR A 108 -1.13 2.14 -11.38
N PRO A 109 -1.47 2.54 -10.13
CA PRO A 109 -0.71 2.78 -8.85
C PRO A 109 0.71 2.26 -8.48
N LEU A 110 1.85 2.88 -8.82
CA LEU A 110 3.18 2.33 -8.46
C LEU A 110 3.69 2.52 -6.99
N TYR A 111 3.02 3.19 -6.04
CA TYR A 111 3.44 3.19 -4.59
C TYR A 111 3.02 1.96 -3.77
N SER A 112 2.37 0.97 -4.38
CA SER A 112 1.32 0.22 -3.67
C SER A 112 1.48 -1.34 -3.68
N PHE A 113 2.60 -1.91 -4.16
CA PHE A 113 3.03 -3.33 -3.93
C PHE A 113 4.35 -3.37 -3.14
N VAL A 114 5.08 -2.28 -3.27
CA VAL A 114 5.94 -1.59 -2.31
C VAL A 114 5.55 -1.97 -0.88
N LEU A 115 4.37 -1.50 -0.48
CA LEU A 115 3.75 -1.61 0.83
C LEU A 115 2.96 -2.92 1.04
N ALA A 116 3.12 -3.86 0.10
CA ALA A 116 2.74 -5.25 0.26
C ALA A 116 3.98 -6.14 0.48
N PHE A 117 5.20 -5.69 0.10
CA PHE A 117 6.39 -6.54 0.17
C PHE A 117 6.89 -6.71 1.59
N VAL A 118 7.16 -5.61 2.32
CA VAL A 118 7.68 -5.70 3.69
C VAL A 118 6.62 -6.29 4.63
N PHE A 119 5.35 -5.91 4.46
CA PHE A 119 4.20 -6.55 5.09
C PHE A 119 4.19 -8.07 4.85
N CYS A 120 4.35 -8.54 3.60
CA CYS A 120 4.40 -9.98 3.31
C CYS A 120 5.65 -10.68 3.88
N THR A 121 6.81 -10.03 3.91
CA THR A 121 8.03 -10.61 4.52
C THR A 121 7.91 -10.74 6.03
N TYR A 122 7.44 -9.69 6.72
CA TYR A 122 7.21 -9.69 8.17
C TYR A 122 6.11 -10.69 8.58
N ASN A 123 4.94 -10.59 7.96
CA ASN A 123 3.82 -11.49 8.25
C ASN A 123 4.18 -12.94 7.89
N GLY A 124 4.86 -13.17 6.76
CA GLY A 124 5.35 -14.49 6.35
C GLY A 124 6.29 -15.14 7.38
N TYR A 125 7.23 -14.38 7.94
CA TYR A 125 8.10 -14.87 9.03
C TYR A 125 7.29 -15.18 10.30
N LEU A 126 6.40 -14.28 10.70
CA LEU A 126 5.65 -14.39 11.95
C LEU A 126 4.67 -15.58 11.93
N GLN A 127 3.90 -15.76 10.85
CA GLN A 127 3.03 -16.92 10.67
C GLN A 127 3.85 -18.21 10.56
N SER A 128 4.92 -18.23 9.75
CA SER A 128 5.80 -19.40 9.59
C SER A 128 6.37 -19.87 10.93
N ARG A 129 6.93 -18.95 11.72
CA ARG A 129 7.56 -19.30 13.00
C ARG A 129 6.53 -19.68 14.07
N TYR A 130 5.31 -19.15 14.03
CA TYR A 130 4.23 -19.56 14.93
C TYR A 130 3.69 -20.97 14.59
N LEU A 131 3.32 -21.18 13.32
CA LEU A 131 2.71 -22.42 12.83
C LEU A 131 3.65 -23.64 12.89
N SER A 132 4.97 -23.44 12.79
CA SER A 132 5.96 -24.53 12.79
C SER A 132 6.51 -24.93 14.16
N GLN A 133 6.12 -24.24 15.25
CA GLN A 133 6.75 -24.42 16.58
C GLN A 133 5.80 -24.27 17.78
N TYR A 134 4.70 -23.52 17.66
CA TYR A 134 3.88 -23.10 18.80
C TYR A 134 2.38 -23.35 18.61
N ALA A 135 1.89 -23.33 17.38
CA ALA A 135 0.49 -23.67 17.10
C ALA A 135 0.27 -25.18 17.11
N VAL A 136 -0.76 -25.63 17.82
CA VAL A 136 -1.22 -27.02 17.84
C VAL A 136 -2.64 -27.06 17.28
N TYR A 137 -2.87 -27.93 16.31
CA TYR A 137 -4.14 -28.16 15.65
C TYR A 137 -4.51 -29.64 15.73
N SER A 138 -5.80 -29.97 15.61
CA SER A 138 -6.27 -31.34 15.45
C SER A 138 -6.09 -31.82 14.00
N ASP A 139 -6.00 -33.14 13.80
CA ASP A 139 -5.70 -33.71 12.47
C ASP A 139 -6.78 -33.43 11.41
N ASP A 140 -8.01 -33.15 11.85
CA ASP A 140 -9.15 -32.73 11.01
C ASP A 140 -9.12 -31.24 10.64
N TRP A 141 -8.18 -30.44 11.17
CA TRP A 141 -8.13 -28.99 10.94
C TRP A 141 -7.93 -28.61 9.46
N VAL A 142 -7.30 -29.45 8.65
CA VAL A 142 -7.20 -29.24 7.19
C VAL A 142 -8.54 -29.45 6.45
N THR A 143 -9.55 -29.98 7.14
CA THR A 143 -10.96 -30.04 6.69
C THR A 143 -11.88 -29.09 7.48
N ASP A 144 -11.36 -28.38 8.48
CA ASP A 144 -12.11 -27.35 9.20
C ASP A 144 -12.44 -26.17 8.26
N PRO A 145 -13.68 -25.64 8.29
CA PRO A 145 -14.06 -24.51 7.46
C PRO A 145 -13.06 -23.34 7.50
N ARG A 146 -12.47 -23.03 8.66
CA ARG A 146 -11.53 -21.91 8.89
C ARG A 146 -10.20 -22.05 8.14
N PHE A 147 -9.81 -23.27 7.74
CA PHE A 147 -8.64 -23.45 6.86
C PHE A 147 -9.04 -23.24 5.38
N LEU A 148 -10.23 -23.69 5.02
CA LEU A 148 -10.72 -23.71 3.64
C LEU A 148 -11.28 -22.36 3.16
N THR A 149 -11.60 -21.40 4.06
CA THR A 149 -12.26 -20.13 3.69
C THR A 149 -11.35 -18.93 3.39
N GLY A 150 -10.04 -18.99 3.67
CA GLY A 150 -9.05 -18.08 3.07
C GLY A 150 -8.56 -16.85 3.86
N GLY A 151 -8.30 -16.97 5.17
CA GLY A 151 -7.43 -16.03 5.91
C GLY A 151 -8.03 -14.62 6.11
N LEU A 152 -7.22 -13.54 6.09
CA LEU A 152 -7.74 -12.18 6.39
C LEU A 152 -8.88 -11.72 5.45
N PHE A 153 -8.96 -12.26 4.23
CA PHE A 153 -10.07 -12.01 3.31
C PHE A 153 -11.40 -12.62 3.77
N GLU A 154 -11.41 -13.52 4.76
CA GLU A 154 -12.61 -13.96 5.48
C GLU A 154 -13.29 -12.80 6.20
N TYR A 155 -12.51 -11.88 6.78
CA TYR A 155 -12.99 -10.81 7.65
C TYR A 155 -13.11 -9.47 6.93
N ILE A 156 -12.25 -9.19 5.93
CA ILE A 156 -12.21 -7.89 5.23
C ILE A 156 -12.10 -8.01 3.70
N SER A 157 -12.92 -7.25 2.97
CA SER A 157 -12.98 -7.24 1.51
C SER A 157 -11.70 -6.75 0.84
N ALA A 158 -10.90 -5.93 1.53
CA ALA A 158 -9.67 -5.33 1.00
C ALA A 158 -8.49 -5.52 1.95
N ALA A 159 -8.20 -6.77 2.34
CA ALA A 159 -7.06 -7.11 3.21
C ALA A 159 -5.71 -6.56 2.72
N ASN A 160 -5.54 -6.40 1.41
CA ASN A 160 -4.35 -5.76 0.84
C ASN A 160 -4.26 -4.26 1.17
N TYR A 161 -5.37 -3.50 1.14
CA TYR A 161 -5.37 -2.07 1.52
C TYR A 161 -5.21 -1.88 3.03
N PHE A 162 -5.60 -2.86 3.84
CA PHE A 162 -5.34 -2.87 5.27
C PHE A 162 -3.85 -3.05 5.60
N GLY A 163 -3.20 -4.07 5.01
CA GLY A 163 -1.75 -4.26 5.17
C GLY A 163 -0.95 -3.06 4.67
N GLU A 164 -1.40 -2.45 3.57
CA GLU A 164 -0.88 -1.21 2.99
C GLU A 164 -0.92 -0.07 4.05
N VAL A 165 -2.08 0.24 4.65
CA VAL A 165 -2.17 1.26 5.72
C VAL A 165 -1.26 0.98 6.93
N VAL A 166 -1.14 -0.29 7.34
CA VAL A 166 -0.35 -0.66 8.53
C VAL A 166 1.15 -0.40 8.35
N GLU A 167 1.72 -0.73 7.18
CA GLU A 167 3.16 -0.57 6.94
C GLU A 167 3.58 0.91 6.90
N TRP A 168 2.76 1.83 6.36
CA TRP A 168 3.09 3.27 6.38
C TRP A 168 3.03 3.87 7.78
N CYS A 169 2.04 3.49 8.60
CA CYS A 169 2.02 3.88 10.01
C CYS A 169 3.27 3.39 10.75
N GLY A 170 3.74 2.17 10.44
CA GLY A 170 5.02 1.65 10.93
C GLY A 170 6.23 2.48 10.48
N TYR A 171 6.27 2.90 9.22
CA TYR A 171 7.35 3.76 8.69
C TYR A 171 7.34 5.18 9.27
N ALA A 172 6.17 5.77 9.48
CA ALA A 172 6.01 7.06 10.15
C ALA A 172 6.52 7.02 11.60
N LEU A 173 6.18 5.96 12.34
CA LEU A 173 6.69 5.70 13.69
C LEU A 173 8.21 5.46 13.70
N ALA A 174 8.74 4.66 12.78
CA ALA A 174 10.16 4.29 12.74
C ALA A 174 11.07 5.45 12.28
N SER A 175 10.58 6.32 11.39
CA SER A 175 11.30 7.53 10.97
C SER A 175 11.12 8.72 11.92
N TRP A 176 10.04 8.72 12.71
CA TRP A 176 9.59 9.83 13.57
C TRP A 176 9.65 11.21 12.87
N SER A 177 9.28 11.22 11.59
CA SER A 177 9.40 12.39 10.70
C SER A 177 8.03 12.92 10.28
N ILE A 178 7.92 14.24 10.09
CA ILE A 178 6.65 14.84 9.61
C ILE A 178 6.31 14.38 8.19
N GLN A 179 7.34 14.14 7.35
CA GLN A 179 7.21 13.57 6.01
C GLN A 179 6.62 12.14 6.08
N GLY A 180 7.11 11.28 6.97
CA GLY A 180 6.57 9.92 7.14
C GLY A 180 5.11 9.92 7.60
N TRP A 181 4.75 10.81 8.53
CA TRP A 181 3.37 10.97 9.00
C TRP A 181 2.42 11.55 7.93
N ALA A 182 2.88 12.50 7.12
CA ALA A 182 2.10 13.06 6.02
C ALA A 182 1.72 11.99 4.98
N PHE A 183 2.68 11.17 4.57
CA PHE A 183 2.44 10.10 3.60
C PHE A 183 1.51 8.99 4.16
N ALA A 184 1.67 8.62 5.43
CA ALA A 184 0.77 7.68 6.09
C ALA A 184 -0.70 8.19 6.11
N LEU A 185 -0.90 9.48 6.40
CA LEU A 185 -2.22 10.12 6.33
C LEU A 185 -2.76 10.16 4.90
N PHE A 186 -1.94 10.55 3.92
CA PHE A 186 -2.32 10.59 2.50
C PHE A 186 -2.80 9.23 2.00
N THR A 187 -2.07 8.16 2.30
CA THR A 187 -2.42 6.80 1.89
C THR A 187 -3.65 6.27 2.62
N PHE A 188 -3.80 6.51 3.92
CA PHE A 188 -5.05 6.17 4.64
C PHE A 188 -6.27 6.83 3.99
N CYS A 189 -6.23 8.14 3.76
CA CYS A 189 -7.27 8.91 3.09
C CYS A 189 -7.62 8.39 1.68
N THR A 190 -6.61 7.93 0.93
CA THR A 190 -6.79 7.41 -0.43
C THR A 190 -7.33 5.98 -0.46
N LEU A 191 -6.92 5.12 0.47
CA LEU A 191 -7.28 3.70 0.48
C LEU A 191 -8.60 3.41 1.21
N VAL A 192 -8.95 4.17 2.24
CA VAL A 192 -10.18 3.96 3.01
C VAL A 192 -11.43 4.08 2.13
N THR A 193 -11.47 5.08 1.25
CA THR A 193 -12.56 5.29 0.28
C THR A 193 -12.61 4.20 -0.79
N ARG A 194 -11.44 3.71 -1.20
CA ARG A 194 -11.32 2.61 -2.16
C ARG A 194 -11.78 1.28 -1.57
N ALA A 195 -11.48 1.01 -0.31
CA ALA A 195 -11.94 -0.17 0.40
C ALA A 195 -13.47 -0.18 0.53
N GLN A 196 -14.09 0.97 0.85
CA GLN A 196 -15.55 1.13 0.83
C GLN A 196 -16.14 0.81 -0.55
N GLN A 197 -15.58 1.39 -1.62
CA GLN A 197 -16.04 1.14 -2.99
C GLN A 197 -15.90 -0.35 -3.37
N HIS A 198 -14.78 -0.98 -3.02
CA HIS A 198 -14.57 -2.42 -3.23
C HIS A 198 -15.59 -3.28 -2.47
N HIS A 199 -15.85 -2.96 -1.19
CA HIS A 199 -16.80 -3.67 -0.35
C HIS A 199 -18.23 -3.56 -0.89
N GLN A 200 -18.68 -2.35 -1.21
CA GLN A 200 -20.00 -2.11 -1.82
C GLN A 200 -20.14 -2.88 -3.14
N TRP A 201 -19.15 -2.78 -4.04
CA TRP A 201 -19.17 -3.52 -5.31
C TRP A 201 -19.21 -5.04 -5.11
N TYR A 202 -18.61 -5.58 -4.04
CA TYR A 202 -18.73 -7.01 -3.72
C TYR A 202 -20.13 -7.39 -3.23
N LEU A 203 -20.76 -6.57 -2.39
CA LEU A 203 -22.15 -6.74 -1.94
C LEU A 203 -23.15 -6.63 -3.11
N ASP A 204 -22.94 -5.69 -4.02
CA ASP A 204 -23.81 -5.45 -5.17
C ASP A 204 -23.68 -6.53 -6.26
N LYS A 205 -22.52 -7.22 -6.33
CA LYS A 205 -22.17 -8.09 -7.46
C LYS A 205 -22.30 -9.60 -7.18
N PHE A 206 -22.31 -10.02 -5.92
CA PHE A 206 -22.38 -11.43 -5.54
C PHE A 206 -23.42 -11.62 -4.43
N GLU A 207 -24.50 -12.32 -4.73
CA GLU A 207 -25.60 -12.55 -3.78
C GLU A 207 -25.14 -13.34 -2.54
N ASP A 208 -24.23 -14.31 -2.75
CA ASP A 208 -23.56 -15.10 -1.72
C ASP A 208 -22.40 -14.37 -1.00
N TYR A 209 -22.21 -13.06 -1.19
CA TYR A 209 -21.10 -12.37 -0.54
C TYR A 209 -21.24 -12.40 0.99
N PRO A 210 -20.21 -12.83 1.77
CA PRO A 210 -20.34 -12.95 3.22
C PRO A 210 -20.55 -11.59 3.91
N LYS A 211 -21.81 -11.28 4.25
CA LYS A 211 -22.28 -9.97 4.75
C LYS A 211 -21.72 -9.58 6.13
N PHE A 212 -21.03 -10.49 6.82
CA PHE A 212 -20.29 -10.18 8.04
C PHE A 212 -18.92 -9.52 7.78
N ARG A 213 -18.41 -9.61 6.53
CA ARG A 213 -17.16 -8.96 6.13
C ARG A 213 -17.24 -7.46 6.29
N LYS A 214 -16.09 -6.87 6.55
CA LYS A 214 -15.85 -5.44 6.67
C LYS A 214 -15.07 -4.92 5.46
N ALA A 215 -15.01 -3.62 5.25
CA ALA A 215 -14.34 -3.03 4.10
C ALA A 215 -12.81 -3.15 4.22
N MET A 216 -12.25 -2.75 5.36
CA MET A 216 -10.80 -2.61 5.56
C MET A 216 -10.33 -2.97 6.98
N ILE A 217 -11.06 -2.65 8.04
CA ILE A 217 -10.63 -2.90 9.42
C ILE A 217 -11.41 -4.11 9.97
N PRO A 218 -10.76 -5.22 10.35
CA PRO A 218 -11.44 -6.42 10.84
C PRO A 218 -12.43 -6.12 11.95
N PHE A 219 -13.63 -6.67 11.84
CA PHE A 219 -14.76 -6.52 12.77
C PHE A 219 -15.34 -5.10 12.93
N LEU A 220 -14.61 -4.05 12.59
CA LEU A 220 -15.00 -2.64 12.77
C LEU A 220 -15.62 -2.00 11.52
N PHE A 221 -14.86 -1.92 10.41
CA PHE A 221 -15.15 -1.03 9.28
C PHE A 221 -14.92 -1.70 7.93
#